data_AF-A0A662ZF75-F1
#
_entry.id   AF-A0A662ZF75-F1
#
_cell.length_a   1.000
_cell.length_b   1.000
_cell.length_c   1.000
_cell.angle_alpha   90.00
_cell.angle_beta   90.00
_cell.angle_gamma   90.00
#
_symmetry.space_group_name_H-M   'P 1'
#
loop_
_entity.id
_entity.type
_entity.pdbx_description
1 polymer ?
#
loop_
_entity_poly.entity_id
_entity_poly.type
_entity_poly.pdbx_seq_one_letter_code
_entity_poly.pdbx_strand_id
1 'polypeptide(L)'
;MPAKEFLDGLDKQLEARMYQNILLLESYGPALREPESKKLQDKIFELRARVGTNSARVLYFFYYGGKAVLTNGFMKETQKTPVKELEKAKKYRDDYKSRGQEQMSNKFRDILNEKLKDPEFRKEFEALDPEFSVIRAIIEARKEKGLTQKELSQLTGIAQADISRIENGNGNPSLKTLLKLAEGFGKRLQISFV
;
A
#
# COMPACT_ATOMS: atom_id res chain seq x y z
N MET A 1 -2.65 -15.00 13.14
CA MET A 1 -1.72 -13.86 12.97
C MET A 1 -2.55 -12.60 13.10
N PRO A 2 -2.25 -11.68 14.04
CA PRO A 2 -3.16 -10.57 14.35
C PRO A 2 -3.48 -9.67 13.15
N ALA A 3 -2.51 -9.43 12.27
CA ALA A 3 -2.77 -8.72 11.01
C ALA A 3 -3.72 -9.50 10.08
N LYS A 4 -3.55 -10.81 9.94
CA LYS A 4 -4.44 -11.64 9.11
C LYS A 4 -5.87 -11.65 9.66
N GLU A 5 -6.03 -11.86 10.97
CA GLU A 5 -7.33 -11.84 11.64
C GLU A 5 -8.04 -10.49 11.46
N PHE A 6 -7.29 -9.38 11.51
CA PHE A 6 -7.82 -8.06 11.20
C PHE A 6 -8.26 -7.95 9.72
N LEU A 7 -7.42 -8.38 8.78
CA LEU A 7 -7.75 -8.35 7.34
C LEU A 7 -9.00 -9.17 7.03
N ASP A 8 -9.11 -10.37 7.61
CA ASP A 8 -10.25 -11.26 7.43
C ASP A 8 -11.58 -10.67 7.96
N GLY A 9 -11.51 -9.68 8.86
CA GLY A 9 -12.66 -8.97 9.41
C GLY A 9 -13.03 -7.66 8.70
N LEU A 10 -12.31 -7.28 7.64
CA LEU A 10 -12.63 -6.09 6.84
C LEU A 10 -13.81 -6.35 5.89
N ASP A 11 -14.47 -5.27 5.47
CA ASP A 11 -15.36 -5.36 4.30
C ASP A 11 -14.55 -5.73 3.04
N LYS A 12 -15.18 -6.42 2.09
CA LYS A 12 -14.49 -7.02 0.95
C LYS A 12 -13.74 -6.02 0.08
N GLN A 13 -14.27 -4.81 -0.08
CA GLN A 13 -13.63 -3.77 -0.89
C GLN A 13 -12.36 -3.25 -0.21
N LEU A 14 -12.44 -2.99 1.09
CA LEU A 14 -11.31 -2.51 1.88
C LEU A 14 -10.26 -3.61 2.10
N GLU A 15 -10.71 -4.86 2.26
CA GLU A 15 -9.87 -6.06 2.28
C GLU A 15 -9.06 -6.16 0.98
N ALA A 16 -9.75 -6.23 -0.17
CA ALA A 16 -9.13 -6.33 -1.49
C ALA A 16 -8.10 -5.22 -1.74
N ARG A 17 -8.46 -3.97 -1.43
CA ARG A 17 -7.54 -2.82 -1.54
C ARG A 17 -6.33 -2.95 -0.62
N MET A 18 -6.50 -3.43 0.61
CA MET A 18 -5.38 -3.65 1.51
C MET A 18 -4.42 -4.72 0.96
N TYR A 19 -4.93 -5.82 0.38
CA TYR A 19 -4.10 -6.83 -0.27
C TYR A 19 -3.33 -6.29 -1.48
N GLN A 20 -3.95 -5.44 -2.32
CA GLN A 20 -3.23 -4.73 -3.40
C GLN A 20 -2.13 -3.82 -2.85
N ASN A 21 -2.38 -3.11 -1.73
CA ASN A 21 -1.35 -2.30 -1.08
C ASN A 21 -0.22 -3.13 -0.46
N ILE A 22 -0.50 -4.35 0.02
CA ILE A 22 0.54 -5.28 0.47
C ILE A 22 1.39 -5.75 -0.71
N LEU A 23 0.82 -5.94 -1.91
CA LEU A 23 1.59 -6.21 -3.12
C LEU A 23 2.51 -5.03 -3.52
N LEU A 24 2.04 -3.79 -3.38
CA LEU A 24 2.91 -2.61 -3.53
C LEU A 24 4.06 -2.65 -2.51
N LEU A 25 3.76 -2.98 -1.25
CA LEU A 25 4.79 -3.08 -0.20
C LEU A 25 5.79 -4.20 -0.49
N GLU A 26 5.35 -5.35 -1.01
CA GLU A 26 6.23 -6.44 -1.45
C GLU A 26 7.14 -5.97 -2.60
N SER A 27 6.59 -5.23 -3.58
CA SER A 27 7.30 -4.81 -4.79
C SER A 27 8.31 -3.68 -4.54
N TYR A 28 7.96 -2.73 -3.68
CA TYR A 28 8.76 -1.51 -3.49
C TYR A 28 9.48 -1.45 -2.13
N GLY A 29 9.10 -2.28 -1.16
CA GLY A 29 9.75 -2.38 0.15
C GLY A 29 9.91 -1.02 0.82
N PRO A 30 11.11 -0.67 1.35
CA PRO A 30 11.37 0.62 1.99
C PRO A 30 11.19 1.85 1.08
N ALA A 31 11.13 1.67 -0.23
CA ALA A 31 10.86 2.75 -1.18
C ALA A 31 9.36 3.09 -1.27
N LEU A 32 8.47 2.22 -0.75
CA LEU A 32 7.05 2.56 -0.60
C LEU A 32 6.91 3.61 0.49
N ARG A 33 6.61 4.84 0.07
CA ARG A 33 6.48 6.03 0.94
C ARG A 33 5.03 6.47 1.02
N GLU A 34 4.80 7.65 1.58
CA GLU A 34 3.47 8.25 1.56
C GLU A 34 3.04 8.47 0.09
N PRO A 35 1.76 8.20 -0.23
CA PRO A 35 0.63 8.08 0.70
C PRO A 35 0.37 6.67 1.30
N GLU A 36 0.75 5.59 0.62
CA GLU A 36 0.34 4.21 0.99
C GLU A 36 1.03 3.74 2.25
N SER A 37 2.27 4.19 2.47
CA SER A 37 3.11 3.78 3.59
C SER A 37 3.66 4.99 4.33
N LYS A 38 3.45 5.05 5.65
CA LYS A 38 4.03 6.10 6.49
C LYS A 38 4.96 5.50 7.54
N LYS A 39 6.14 6.07 7.68
CA LYS A 39 6.95 5.85 8.88
C LYS A 39 6.30 6.54 10.08
N LEU A 40 6.10 5.79 11.16
CA LEU A 40 5.70 6.30 12.46
C LEU A 40 6.96 6.50 13.32
N GLN A 41 6.92 6.08 14.58
CA GLN A 41 8.06 6.08 15.49
C GLN A 41 8.60 4.66 15.69
N ASP A 42 9.80 4.56 16.28
CA ASP A 42 10.42 3.29 16.67
C ASP A 42 10.54 2.27 15.52
N LYS A 43 10.77 2.74 14.29
CA LYS A 43 10.85 1.89 13.09
C LYS A 43 9.57 1.08 12.82
N ILE A 44 8.43 1.51 13.37
CA ILE A 44 7.10 1.04 12.98
C ILE A 44 6.60 1.92 11.83
N PHE A 45 5.90 1.28 10.90
CA PHE A 45 5.29 1.88 9.74
C PHE A 45 3.81 1.54 9.72
N GLU A 46 3.00 2.36 9.05
CA GLU A 46 1.60 2.06 8.76
C GLU A 46 1.39 1.94 7.25
N LEU A 47 0.78 0.84 6.82
CA LEU A 47 0.21 0.67 5.49
C LEU A 47 -1.24 1.14 5.53
N ARG A 48 -1.65 1.90 4.52
CA ARG A 48 -2.94 2.60 4.49
C ARG A 48 -3.82 2.08 3.38
N ALA A 49 -5.09 1.78 3.69
CA ALA A 49 -6.13 1.58 2.68
C ALA A 49 -7.33 2.46 2.98
N ARG A 50 -8.04 2.87 1.93
CA ARG A 50 -9.26 3.68 2.00
C ARG A 50 -10.21 3.33 0.88
N VAL A 51 -11.48 3.14 1.20
CA VAL A 51 -12.59 2.99 0.25
C VAL A 51 -13.73 3.90 0.71
N GLY A 52 -14.07 4.92 -0.07
CA GLY A 52 -15.05 5.93 0.32
C GLY A 52 -14.69 6.63 1.63
N THR A 53 -15.55 6.51 2.64
CA THR A 53 -15.31 7.01 4.00
C THR A 53 -14.57 6.01 4.90
N ASN A 54 -14.54 4.73 4.52
CA ASN A 54 -13.91 3.67 5.31
C ASN A 54 -12.40 3.68 5.07
N SER A 55 -11.64 3.50 6.15
CA SER A 55 -10.19 3.57 6.09
C SER A 55 -9.58 2.64 7.13
N ALA A 56 -8.71 1.73 6.70
CA ALA A 56 -8.01 0.78 7.55
C ALA A 56 -6.50 1.05 7.55
N ARG A 57 -5.83 0.67 8.63
CA ARG A 57 -4.37 0.74 8.76
C ARG A 57 -3.84 -0.60 9.22
N VAL A 58 -2.73 -1.04 8.63
CA VAL A 58 -1.96 -2.21 9.10
C VAL A 58 -0.57 -1.73 9.49
N LEU A 59 -0.18 -1.99 10.74
CA LEU A 59 1.13 -1.66 11.25
C LEU A 59 2.13 -2.75 10.91
N TYR A 60 3.33 -2.36 10.53
CA TYR A 60 4.38 -3.28 10.14
C TYR A 60 5.77 -2.72 10.47
N PHE A 61 6.80 -3.56 10.37
CA PHE A 61 8.19 -3.15 10.47
C PHE A 61 9.04 -3.89 9.44
N PHE A 62 10.20 -3.32 9.10
CA PHE A 62 11.19 -4.01 8.27
C PHE A 62 12.15 -4.85 9.11
N TYR A 63 12.40 -6.07 8.65
CA TYR A 63 13.36 -7.03 9.18
C TYR A 63 14.43 -7.34 8.12
N TYR A 64 15.45 -8.15 8.46
CA TYR A 64 16.61 -8.42 7.61
C TYR A 64 16.25 -8.70 6.14
N GLY A 65 17.04 -8.15 5.22
CA GLY A 65 16.83 -8.29 3.78
C GLY A 65 15.64 -7.50 3.22
N GLY A 66 15.14 -6.50 3.94
CA GLY A 66 14.02 -5.66 3.48
C GLY A 66 12.65 -6.33 3.61
N LYS A 67 12.55 -7.47 4.32
CA LYS A 67 11.28 -8.16 4.57
C LYS A 67 10.37 -7.30 5.46
N ALA A 68 9.17 -7.01 5.01
CA ALA A 68 8.14 -6.36 5.84
C ALA A 68 7.38 -7.42 6.65
N VAL A 69 7.23 -7.19 7.96
CA VAL A 69 6.47 -8.05 8.87
C VAL A 69 5.26 -7.27 9.38
N LEU A 70 4.06 -7.71 8.99
CA LEU A 70 2.79 -7.12 9.37
C LEU A 70 2.39 -7.62 10.77
N THR A 71 1.98 -6.70 11.64
CA THR A 71 1.77 -6.95 13.07
C THR A 71 0.28 -7.00 13.43
N ASN A 72 -0.36 -5.85 13.53
CA ASN A 72 -1.79 -5.65 13.80
C ASN A 72 -2.36 -4.58 12.88
N GLY A 73 -3.69 -4.52 12.77
CA GLY A 73 -4.37 -3.43 12.09
C GLY A 73 -5.56 -2.89 12.90
N PHE A 74 -6.08 -1.75 12.45
CA PHE A 74 -7.21 -1.06 13.06
C PHE A 74 -7.99 -0.23 12.04
N MET A 75 -9.27 0.00 12.30
CA MET A 75 -10.09 0.96 11.56
C MET A 75 -9.77 2.38 12.01
N LYS A 76 -9.59 3.28 11.06
CA LYS A 76 -9.25 4.68 11.34
C LYS A 76 -10.50 5.44 11.79
N GLU A 77 -10.73 5.48 13.09
CA GLU A 77 -11.75 6.33 13.71
C GLU A 77 -11.22 7.74 14.02
N THR A 78 -9.90 7.90 14.15
CA THR A 78 -9.26 9.17 14.52
C THR A 78 -8.13 9.56 13.57
N GLN A 79 -7.75 10.84 13.59
CA GLN A 79 -6.68 11.40 12.73
C GLN A 79 -5.32 10.73 12.98
N LYS A 80 -4.97 10.45 14.23
CA LYS A 80 -3.68 9.86 14.64
C LYS A 80 -3.80 8.35 14.91
N THR A 81 -2.72 7.62 14.68
CA THR A 81 -2.61 6.21 15.08
C THR A 81 -2.82 6.10 16.60
N PRO A 82 -3.76 5.27 17.09
CA PRO A 82 -3.96 5.09 18.53
C PRO A 82 -2.68 4.55 19.19
N VAL A 83 -2.28 5.14 20.32
CA VAL A 83 -1.06 4.75 21.06
C VAL A 83 -1.08 3.26 21.40
N LYS A 84 -2.25 2.73 21.79
CA LYS A 84 -2.44 1.31 22.11
C LYS A 84 -2.06 0.37 20.95
N GLU A 85 -2.45 0.70 19.72
CA GLU A 85 -2.14 -0.12 18.54
C GLU A 85 -0.64 -0.08 18.21
N LEU A 86 -0.01 1.07 18.44
CA LEU A 86 1.42 1.24 18.25
C LEU A 86 2.25 0.46 19.29
N GLU A 87 1.85 0.49 20.56
CA GLU A 87 2.49 -0.31 21.60
C GLU A 87 2.31 -1.81 21.36
N LYS A 88 1.14 -2.22 20.85
CA LYS A 88 0.88 -3.60 20.40
C LYS A 88 1.83 -4.01 19.27
N ALA A 89 2.02 -3.15 18.26
CA ALA A 89 2.94 -3.40 17.15
C ALA A 89 4.40 -3.53 17.62
N LYS A 90 4.84 -2.69 18.57
CA LYS A 90 6.18 -2.79 19.18
C LYS A 90 6.36 -4.12 19.91
N LYS A 91 5.38 -4.51 20.73
CA LYS A 91 5.39 -5.80 21.44
C LYS A 91 5.50 -6.98 20.47
N TYR A 92 4.71 -6.99 19.40
CA TYR A 92 4.79 -8.04 18.38
C TYR A 92 6.10 -8.06 17.61
N ARG A 93 6.67 -6.89 17.32
CA ARG A 93 8.00 -6.79 16.70
C ARG A 93 9.08 -7.39 17.59
N ASP A 94 9.06 -7.08 18.89
CA ASP A 94 10.11 -7.52 19.81
C ASP A 94 9.98 -9.02 20.10
N ASP A 95 8.75 -9.54 20.21
CA ASP A 95 8.46 -10.98 20.25
C ASP A 95 8.90 -11.71 18.97
N TYR A 96 8.64 -11.14 17.78
CA TYR A 96 9.09 -11.73 16.52
C TYR A 96 10.63 -11.79 16.45
N LYS A 97 11.32 -10.75 16.92
CA LYS A 97 12.79 -10.69 16.94
C LYS A 97 13.41 -11.67 17.92
N SER A 98 12.78 -11.92 19.07
CA SER A 98 13.31 -12.83 20.10
C SER A 98 13.19 -14.31 19.71
N ARG A 99 12.26 -14.66 18.82
CA ARG A 99 12.02 -16.04 18.36
C ARG A 99 13.07 -16.57 17.36
N GLY A 100 14.01 -15.75 16.86
CA GLY A 100 15.03 -16.17 15.91
C GLY A 100 14.51 -16.48 14.49
N GLN A 101 15.41 -16.74 13.53
CA GLN A 101 15.13 -16.79 12.08
C GLN A 101 14.21 -17.92 11.60
N GLU A 102 13.74 -18.80 12.48
CA GLU A 102 13.09 -20.04 12.08
C GLU A 102 11.60 -20.07 12.47
N GLN A 103 10.81 -19.27 11.77
CA GLN A 103 9.39 -19.59 11.62
C GLN A 103 9.02 -19.48 10.15
N MET A 104 8.48 -20.59 9.64
CA MET A 104 7.76 -20.69 8.38
C MET A 104 6.52 -19.78 8.48
N SER A 105 6.74 -18.48 8.28
CA SER A 105 5.65 -17.56 7.97
C SER A 105 5.05 -18.06 6.66
N ASN A 106 3.74 -18.32 6.63
CA ASN A 106 3.02 -18.45 5.36
C ASN A 106 3.45 -17.25 4.50
N LYS A 107 3.96 -17.52 3.30
CA LYS A 107 4.37 -16.44 2.43
C LYS A 107 3.11 -15.64 2.11
N PHE A 108 3.23 -14.33 2.05
CA PHE A 108 2.10 -13.46 1.71
C PHE A 108 1.35 -13.96 0.46
N ARG A 109 2.10 -14.44 -0.54
CA ARG A 109 1.54 -15.03 -1.76
C ARG A 109 0.69 -16.28 -1.53
N ASP A 110 1.01 -17.12 -0.56
CA ASP A 110 0.19 -18.29 -0.24
C ASP A 110 -1.16 -17.82 0.34
N ILE A 111 -1.14 -16.83 1.25
CA ILE A 111 -2.35 -16.24 1.82
C ILE A 111 -3.19 -15.56 0.74
N LEU A 112 -2.56 -14.80 -0.15
CA LEU A 112 -3.25 -14.15 -1.27
C LEU A 112 -3.88 -15.18 -2.21
N ASN A 113 -3.17 -16.25 -2.56
CA ASN A 113 -3.69 -17.31 -3.43
C ASN A 113 -4.89 -18.01 -2.80
N GLU A 114 -4.87 -18.28 -1.49
CA GLU A 114 -6.05 -18.81 -0.79
C GLU A 114 -7.22 -17.81 -0.82
N LYS A 115 -6.96 -16.50 -0.63
CA LYS A 115 -7.98 -15.45 -0.72
C LYS A 115 -8.59 -15.34 -2.11
N LEU A 116 -7.80 -15.49 -3.17
CA LEU A 116 -8.28 -15.47 -4.56
C LEU A 116 -9.20 -16.65 -4.90
N LYS A 117 -9.29 -17.69 -4.06
CA LYS A 117 -10.30 -18.75 -4.22
C LYS A 117 -11.70 -18.31 -3.81
N ASP A 118 -11.82 -17.29 -2.97
CA ASP A 118 -13.11 -16.67 -2.62
C ASP A 118 -13.58 -15.79 -3.80
N PRO A 119 -14.69 -16.13 -4.48
CA PRO A 119 -15.18 -15.38 -5.64
C PRO A 119 -15.51 -13.92 -5.35
N GLU A 120 -16.01 -13.62 -4.15
CA GLU A 120 -16.39 -12.26 -3.77
C GLU A 120 -15.15 -11.38 -3.58
N PHE A 121 -14.18 -11.89 -2.83
CA PHE A 121 -12.88 -11.22 -2.68
C PHE A 121 -12.19 -11.05 -4.04
N ARG A 122 -12.14 -12.11 -4.85
CA ARG A 122 -11.50 -12.09 -6.17
C ARG A 122 -12.08 -11.01 -7.07
N LYS A 123 -13.41 -10.90 -7.13
CA LYS A 123 -14.10 -9.87 -7.91
C LYS A 123 -13.68 -8.46 -7.49
N GLU A 124 -13.69 -8.16 -6.20
CA GLU A 124 -13.27 -6.84 -5.69
C GLU A 124 -11.77 -6.58 -5.92
N PHE A 125 -10.95 -7.62 -5.81
CA PHE A 125 -9.51 -7.54 -6.03
C PHE A 125 -9.16 -7.26 -7.50
N GLU A 126 -9.76 -7.98 -8.44
CA GLU A 126 -9.57 -7.80 -9.89
C GLU A 126 -10.17 -6.47 -10.39
N ALA A 127 -11.29 -6.02 -9.79
CA ALA A 127 -11.90 -4.72 -10.14
C ALA A 127 -10.95 -3.52 -9.89
N LEU A 128 -9.98 -3.68 -9.00
CA LEU A 128 -8.98 -2.65 -8.68
C LEU A 128 -7.78 -2.65 -9.66
N ASP A 129 -7.63 -3.66 -10.52
CA ASP A 129 -6.44 -3.81 -11.37
C ASP A 129 -6.19 -2.61 -12.29
N PRO A 130 -7.19 -2.01 -12.97
CA PRO A 130 -6.95 -0.83 -13.79
C PRO A 130 -6.41 0.34 -12.97
N GLU A 131 -6.96 0.57 -11.79
CA GLU A 131 -6.52 1.63 -10.87
C GLU A 131 -5.07 1.41 -10.41
N PHE A 132 -4.77 0.20 -9.93
CA PHE A 132 -3.43 -0.14 -9.47
C PHE A 132 -2.39 -0.22 -10.59
N SER A 133 -2.80 -0.48 -11.83
CA SER A 133 -1.90 -0.40 -12.99
C SER A 133 -1.35 1.02 -13.18
N VAL A 134 -2.20 2.04 -13.02
CA VAL A 134 -1.80 3.45 -13.08
C VAL A 134 -0.91 3.81 -11.88
N ILE A 135 -1.31 3.42 -10.67
CA ILE A 135 -0.54 3.68 -9.44
C ILE A 135 0.88 3.10 -9.56
N ARG A 136 1.00 1.82 -9.97
CA ARG A 136 2.30 1.16 -10.17
C ARG A 136 3.16 1.89 -11.19
N ALA A 137 2.59 2.25 -12.34
CA ALA A 137 3.32 2.97 -13.38
C ALA A 137 3.88 4.33 -12.89
N ILE A 138 3.12 5.06 -12.08
CA ILE A 138 3.55 6.34 -11.50
C ILE A 138 4.66 6.11 -10.45
N ILE A 139 4.47 5.17 -9.53
CA ILE A 139 5.45 4.85 -8.48
C ILE A 139 6.77 4.40 -9.10
N GLU A 140 6.73 3.55 -10.13
CA GLU A 140 7.90 3.06 -10.87
C GLU A 140 8.63 4.20 -11.57
N ALA A 141 7.91 5.02 -12.35
CA ALA A 141 8.51 6.13 -13.06
C ALA A 141 9.14 7.16 -12.10
N ARG A 142 8.53 7.37 -10.93
CA ARG A 142 9.12 8.19 -9.88
C ARG A 142 10.36 7.55 -9.27
N LYS A 143 10.35 6.25 -8.99
CA LYS A 143 11.48 5.52 -8.42
C LYS A 143 12.69 5.54 -9.36
N GLU A 144 12.46 5.31 -10.66
CA GLU A 144 13.52 5.38 -11.68
C GLU A 144 14.22 6.74 -11.71
N LYS A 145 13.47 7.83 -11.51
CA LYS A 145 14.00 9.20 -11.50
C LYS A 145 14.37 9.71 -10.10
N GLY A 146 14.16 8.94 -9.04
CA GLY A 146 14.39 9.36 -7.65
C GLY A 146 13.47 10.50 -7.17
N LEU A 147 12.29 10.67 -7.77
CA LEU A 147 11.41 11.82 -7.53
C LEU A 147 10.48 11.64 -6.31
N THR A 148 10.33 12.70 -5.53
CA THR A 148 9.25 12.90 -4.56
C THR A 148 7.95 13.34 -5.26
N GLN A 149 6.81 13.25 -4.56
CA GLN A 149 5.53 13.80 -5.07
C GLN A 149 5.64 15.30 -5.36
N LYS A 150 6.39 16.02 -4.53
CA LYS A 150 6.59 17.47 -4.66
C LYS A 150 7.43 17.80 -5.89
N GLU A 151 8.50 17.05 -6.14
CA GLU A 151 9.32 17.24 -7.34
C GLU A 151 8.56 16.83 -8.60
N LEU A 152 7.75 15.75 -8.55
CA LEU A 152 6.88 15.39 -9.67
C LEU A 152 5.83 16.48 -9.95
N SER A 153 5.29 17.10 -8.90
CA SER A 153 4.37 18.23 -9.03
C SER A 153 5.02 19.40 -9.77
N GLN A 154 6.24 19.77 -9.39
CA GLN A 154 7.01 20.82 -10.05
C GLN A 154 7.33 20.48 -11.51
N LEU A 155 7.64 19.21 -11.79
CA LEU A 155 7.99 18.74 -13.13
C LEU A 155 6.81 18.70 -14.11
N THR A 156 5.62 18.34 -13.63
CA THR A 156 4.43 18.09 -14.48
C THR A 156 3.42 19.24 -14.46
N GLY A 157 3.57 20.18 -13.52
CA GLY A 157 2.58 21.22 -13.24
C GLY A 157 1.26 20.69 -12.68
N ILE A 158 1.21 19.43 -12.23
CA ILE A 158 0.06 18.84 -11.53
C ILE A 158 0.22 19.16 -10.04
N ALA A 159 -0.85 19.52 -9.34
CA ALA A 159 -0.77 19.79 -7.91
C ALA A 159 -0.31 18.54 -7.13
N GLN A 160 0.57 18.72 -6.13
CA GLN A 160 1.04 17.61 -5.28
C GLN A 160 -0.12 16.84 -4.64
N ALA A 161 -1.17 17.55 -4.21
CA ALA A 161 -2.37 16.93 -3.65
C ALA A 161 -3.09 16.03 -4.66
N ASP A 162 -3.09 16.39 -5.95
CA ASP A 162 -3.71 15.58 -7.02
C ASP A 162 -2.87 14.36 -7.33
N ILE A 163 -1.54 14.49 -7.41
CA ILE A 163 -0.62 13.36 -7.52
C ILE A 163 -0.84 12.39 -6.36
N SER A 164 -0.94 12.93 -5.14
CA SER A 164 -1.19 12.13 -3.94
C SER A 164 -2.53 11.39 -4.01
N ARG A 165 -3.60 12.04 -4.50
CA ARG A 165 -4.92 11.42 -4.71
C ARG A 165 -4.90 10.31 -5.77
N ILE A 166 -4.11 10.49 -6.83
CA ILE A 166 -3.97 9.47 -7.88
C ILE A 166 -3.19 8.28 -7.33
N GLU A 167 -2.04 8.51 -6.69
CA GLU A 167 -1.19 7.44 -6.14
C GLU A 167 -1.89 6.64 -5.03
N ASN A 168 -2.80 7.26 -4.26
CA ASN A 168 -3.57 6.57 -3.21
C ASN A 168 -4.91 5.98 -3.66
N GLY A 169 -5.22 6.03 -4.95
CA GLY A 169 -6.46 5.46 -5.49
C GLY A 169 -7.74 6.23 -5.18
N ASN A 170 -7.66 7.41 -4.55
CA ASN A 170 -8.83 8.27 -4.28
C ASN A 170 -9.05 9.32 -5.36
N GLY A 171 -8.39 9.20 -6.51
CA GLY A 171 -8.53 10.09 -7.66
C GLY A 171 -8.53 9.29 -8.95
N ASN A 172 -9.52 9.55 -9.81
CA ASN A 172 -9.56 9.03 -11.16
C ASN A 172 -8.87 10.04 -12.11
N PRO A 173 -7.60 9.82 -12.52
CA PRO A 173 -6.91 10.76 -13.38
C PRO A 173 -7.56 10.81 -14.76
N SER A 174 -7.80 12.03 -15.26
CA SER A 174 -8.19 12.20 -16.66
C SER A 174 -7.07 11.75 -17.60
N LEU A 175 -7.42 11.42 -18.85
CA LEU A 175 -6.43 11.14 -19.90
C LEU A 175 -5.40 12.28 -20.04
N LYS A 176 -5.85 13.54 -19.92
CA LYS A 176 -4.99 14.72 -19.94
C LYS A 176 -3.98 14.72 -18.78
N THR A 177 -4.40 14.28 -17.59
CA THR A 177 -3.51 14.14 -16.42
C THR A 177 -2.47 13.05 -16.65
N LEU A 178 -2.89 11.90 -17.18
CA LEU A 178 -1.98 10.80 -17.53
C LEU A 178 -0.94 11.21 -18.58
N LEU A 179 -1.34 11.98 -19.58
CA LEU A 179 -0.43 12.52 -20.60
C LEU A 179 0.63 13.45 -20.00
N LYS A 180 0.23 14.38 -19.10
CA LYS A 180 1.17 15.25 -18.39
C LYS A 180 2.16 14.48 -17.53
N LEU A 181 1.69 13.45 -16.84
CA LEU A 181 2.56 12.55 -16.06
C LEU A 181 3.56 11.85 -16.99
N ALA A 182 3.09 11.26 -18.10
CA ALA A 182 3.94 10.58 -19.07
C ALA A 182 5.01 11.52 -19.64
N GLU A 183 4.64 12.75 -20.01
CA GLU A 183 5.55 13.79 -20.50
C GLU A 183 6.61 14.16 -19.44
N GLY A 184 6.21 14.42 -18.19
CA GLY A 184 7.17 14.67 -17.11
C GLY A 184 8.11 13.48 -16.85
N PHE A 185 7.63 12.26 -17.07
CA PHE A 185 8.46 11.06 -17.01
C PHE A 185 9.33 10.86 -18.26
N GLY A 186 9.13 11.61 -19.35
CA GLY A 186 9.77 11.34 -20.63
C GLY A 186 9.36 9.97 -21.21
N LYS A 187 8.14 9.52 -20.90
CA LYS A 187 7.55 8.25 -21.33
C LYS A 187 6.35 8.52 -22.25
N ARG A 188 5.87 7.49 -22.92
CA ARG A 188 4.63 7.54 -23.72
C ARG A 188 3.51 6.85 -22.97
N LEU A 189 2.31 7.45 -23.01
CA LEU A 189 1.10 6.80 -22.52
C LEU A 189 0.61 5.79 -23.57
N GLN A 190 0.40 4.55 -23.14
CA GLN A 190 -0.18 3.48 -23.95
C GLN A 190 -1.38 2.89 -23.21
N ILE A 191 -2.49 2.71 -23.92
CA ILE A 191 -3.70 2.08 -23.41
C ILE A 191 -4.06 0.94 -24.36
N SER A 192 -4.33 -0.23 -23.80
CA SER A 192 -4.76 -1.42 -24.55
C SER A 192 -5.85 -2.14 -23.78
N PHE A 193 -6.81 -2.71 -24.50
CA PHE A 193 -7.72 -3.70 -23.95
C PHE A 193 -7.00 -5.05 -24.00
N VAL A 194 -6.99 -5.76 -22.87
CA VAL A 194 -6.35 -7.07 -22.69
C VAL A 194 -7.39 -8.13 -22.37
#